data_AF-A0ABD4TIP2-F1
#
_entry.id   AF-A0ABD4TIP2-F1
#
_cell.length_a   1.000
_cell.length_b   1.000
_cell.length_c   1.000
_cell.angle_alpha   90.00
_cell.angle_beta   90.00
_cell.angle_gamma   90.00
#
_symmetry.space_group_name_H-M   'P 1'
#
loop_
_entity.id
_entity.type
_entity.pdbx_description
1 polymer ?
#
loop_
_entity_poly.entity_id
_entity_poly.type
_entity_poly.pdbx_seq_one_letter_code
_entity_poly.pdbx_strand_id
1 'polypeptide(L)'
;MSLIPISDIVERVRSLSIRRIALQAPEGLKRELPVLAEVLREEGFSVIISGDPCYGACDLALDTLDYADILIHFGHTPLMDHPRVLVEPILQPEQIPLLDSVLPLLTGKKIGLISTAQHANSLPLLAEELIKHGFSPVIAPASPRTPLPGQVLGCTYTAARETQADCLLYLGTGVFHAIGSGIATRLPVISLDPYTGEAGVVETDRPLRRRFAVIEKARSADRFGIIVSQKCGQNRMKLAEELLPIHPNAEIVLLREVTADQLLNLGFPCYVNCACPRLGLDDQIRFPVPVLSPPEFEILCGRREWDDYEIDEIRS
;
A
#
# COMPACT_ATOMS: atom_id res chain seq x y z
N MET A 1 -5.75 10.00 23.47
CA MET A 1 -5.75 8.57 23.84
C MET A 1 -4.68 7.92 22.98
N SER A 2 -3.78 7.12 23.57
CA SER A 2 -2.73 6.39 22.82
C SER A 2 -3.39 5.41 21.86
N LEU A 3 -2.91 5.35 20.61
CA LEU A 3 -3.36 4.31 19.67
C LEU A 3 -2.59 3.01 19.89
N ILE A 4 -1.38 3.11 20.45
CA ILE A 4 -0.56 1.95 20.80
C ILE A 4 -1.07 1.33 22.12
N PRO A 5 -1.37 0.01 22.15
CA PRO A 5 -1.80 -0.70 23.35
C PRO A 5 -0.60 -1.05 24.25
N ILE A 6 -0.10 -0.05 24.99
CA ILE A 6 1.15 -0.15 25.77
C ILE A 6 1.13 -1.33 26.75
N SER A 7 0.04 -1.52 27.51
CA SER A 7 -0.06 -2.58 28.51
C SER A 7 0.06 -3.98 27.88
N ASP A 8 -0.69 -4.22 26.80
CA ASP A 8 -0.70 -5.50 26.09
C ASP A 8 0.69 -5.82 25.51
N ILE A 9 1.39 -4.79 25.00
CA ILE A 9 2.76 -4.92 24.50
C ILE A 9 3.70 -5.33 25.63
N VAL A 10 3.65 -4.67 26.79
CA VAL A 10 4.48 -4.98 27.95
C VAL A 10 4.27 -6.42 28.42
N GLU A 11 3.02 -6.86 28.55
CA GLU A 11 2.68 -8.24 28.92
C GLU A 11 3.23 -9.25 27.91
N ARG A 12 3.05 -8.97 26.62
CA ARG A 12 3.54 -9.83 25.54
C ARG A 12 5.05 -9.99 25.58
N VAL A 13 5.81 -8.90 25.74
CA VAL A 13 7.29 -8.96 25.73
C VAL A 13 7.88 -9.56 27.01
N ARG A 14 7.21 -9.43 28.17
CA ARG A 14 7.62 -10.07 29.43
C ARG A 14 7.64 -11.60 29.33
N SER A 15 6.78 -12.17 28.49
CA SER A 15 6.74 -13.62 28.27
C SER A 15 7.90 -14.15 27.41
N LEU A 16 8.70 -13.25 26.81
CA LEU A 16 9.77 -13.59 25.88
C LEU A 16 11.13 -13.57 26.58
N SER A 17 12.02 -14.49 26.20
CA SER A 17 13.42 -14.49 26.67
C SER A 17 14.27 -13.51 25.85
N ILE A 18 14.03 -12.21 26.02
CA ILE A 18 14.70 -11.11 25.29
C ILE A 18 15.22 -10.04 26.24
N ARG A 19 16.18 -9.26 25.78
CA ARG A 19 16.77 -8.14 26.52
C ARG A 19 16.61 -6.80 25.81
N ARG A 20 16.61 -6.80 24.48
CA ARG A 20 16.60 -5.57 23.67
C ARG A 20 15.51 -5.59 22.61
N ILE A 21 14.77 -4.48 22.54
CA ILE A 21 13.61 -4.32 21.67
C ILE A 21 13.87 -3.17 20.69
N ALA A 22 13.71 -3.40 19.39
CA ALA A 22 13.60 -2.36 18.38
C ALA A 22 12.14 -1.96 18.20
N LEU A 23 11.86 -0.66 18.07
CA LEU A 23 10.53 -0.13 17.81
C LEU A 23 10.50 0.56 16.44
N GLN A 24 9.49 0.27 15.63
CA GLN A 24 9.24 0.95 14.37
C GLN A 24 7.76 1.28 14.24
N ALA A 25 7.46 2.51 13.82
CA ALA A 25 6.10 2.94 13.55
C ALA A 25 6.04 3.88 12.34
N PRO A 26 4.91 3.95 11.63
CA PRO A 26 4.67 4.98 10.61
C PRO A 26 4.71 6.38 11.20
N GLU A 27 4.87 7.38 10.35
CA GLU A 27 5.00 8.80 10.73
C GLU A 27 3.90 9.28 11.69
N GLY A 28 2.66 8.83 11.48
CA GLY A 28 1.52 9.19 12.32
C GLY A 28 1.60 8.69 13.77
N LEU A 29 2.43 7.67 14.05
CA LEU A 29 2.56 7.01 15.35
C LEU A 29 3.95 7.21 15.98
N LYS A 30 4.94 7.74 15.26
CA LYS A 30 6.32 7.93 15.76
C LYS A 30 6.41 8.73 17.06
N ARG A 31 5.50 9.69 17.28
CA ARG A 31 5.46 10.52 18.49
C ARG A 31 5.12 9.74 19.76
N GLU A 32 4.51 8.56 19.64
CA GLU A 32 4.18 7.68 20.78
C GLU A 32 5.37 6.78 21.17
N LEU A 33 6.35 6.57 20.27
CA LEU A 33 7.47 5.66 20.51
C LEU A 33 8.37 6.06 21.70
N PRO A 34 8.70 7.35 21.95
CA PRO A 34 9.49 7.72 23.11
C PRO A 34 8.84 7.35 24.44
N VAL A 35 7.51 7.49 24.53
CA VAL A 35 6.73 7.13 25.73
C VAL A 35 6.74 5.62 25.94
N LEU A 36 6.47 4.84 24.89
CA LEU A 36 6.56 3.37 24.97
C LEU A 36 7.99 2.92 25.33
N ALA A 37 9.01 3.58 24.78
CA ALA A 37 10.40 3.26 25.07
C ALA A 37 10.79 3.54 26.53
N GLU A 38 10.18 4.54 27.16
CA GLU A 38 10.36 4.82 28.60
C GLU A 38 9.73 3.71 29.44
N VAL A 39 8.46 3.36 29.18
CA VAL A 39 7.76 2.27 29.87
C VAL A 39 8.52 0.94 29.76
N LEU A 40 8.96 0.57 28.55
CA LEU A 40 9.74 -0.66 28.35
C LEU A 40 11.11 -0.62 29.07
N ARG A 41 11.70 0.55 29.27
CA ARG A 41 12.94 0.70 30.06
C ARG A 41 12.71 0.51 31.54
N GLU A 42 11.60 1.02 32.08
CA GLU A 42 11.18 0.79 33.47
C GLU A 42 10.94 -0.71 33.75
N GLU A 43 10.49 -1.43 32.73
CA GLU A 43 10.33 -2.90 32.73
C GLU A 43 11.65 -3.68 32.59
N GLY A 44 12.79 -2.99 32.46
CA GLY A 44 14.13 -3.60 32.41
C GLY A 44 14.64 -3.94 31.01
N PHE A 45 13.92 -3.57 29.94
CA PHE A 45 14.39 -3.77 28.57
C PHE A 45 15.31 -2.65 28.09
N SER A 46 16.25 -2.99 27.21
CA SER A 46 16.96 -1.99 26.39
C SER A 46 16.14 -1.69 25.14
N VAL A 47 15.98 -0.42 24.76
CA VAL A 47 15.11 -0.03 23.63
C VAL A 47 15.89 0.74 22.58
N ILE A 48 15.68 0.41 21.30
CA ILE A 48 16.17 1.15 20.14
C ILE A 48 14.94 1.61 19.35
N ILE A 49 14.87 2.89 18.99
CA ILE A 49 13.81 3.42 18.12
C ILE A 49 14.37 3.55 16.70
N SER A 50 13.69 2.96 15.72
CA SER A 50 13.99 3.19 14.31
C SER A 50 13.59 4.60 13.92
N GLY A 51 14.57 5.45 13.61
CA GLY A 51 14.35 6.84 13.20
C GLY A 51 13.89 7.01 11.74
N ASP A 52 14.23 6.04 10.89
CA ASP A 52 13.97 6.08 9.45
C ASP A 52 12.47 6.12 9.10
N PRO A 53 12.10 6.67 7.93
CA PRO A 53 10.73 6.60 7.41
C PRO A 53 10.19 5.17 7.38
N CYS A 54 8.89 5.02 7.66
CA CYS A 54 8.18 3.75 7.62
C CYS A 54 6.86 3.91 6.89
N TYR A 55 6.78 3.36 5.67
CA TYR A 55 5.60 3.52 4.79
C TYR A 55 4.59 2.37 4.87
N GLY A 56 4.97 1.24 5.48
CA GLY A 56 4.14 0.03 5.50
C GLY A 56 4.88 -1.18 6.05
N ALA A 57 4.18 -2.31 6.15
CA ALA A 57 4.78 -3.61 6.44
C ALA A 57 5.75 -4.10 5.33
N CYS A 58 5.81 -3.42 4.19
CA CYS A 58 6.81 -3.64 3.14
C CYS A 58 8.18 -3.01 3.43
N ASP A 59 8.34 -2.37 4.58
CA ASP A 59 9.48 -1.55 4.95
C ASP A 59 9.90 -1.82 6.40
N LEU A 60 10.08 -3.09 6.76
CA LEU A 60 10.52 -3.47 8.09
C LEU A 60 11.93 -2.95 8.37
N ALA A 61 12.17 -2.39 9.55
CA ALA A 61 13.46 -1.89 10.00
C ALA A 61 14.44 -3.03 10.37
N LEU A 62 14.76 -3.88 9.39
CA LEU A 62 15.61 -5.07 9.60
C LEU A 62 17.04 -4.69 9.99
N ASP A 63 17.57 -3.57 9.47
CA ASP A 63 18.91 -3.08 9.87
C ASP A 63 18.92 -2.62 11.33
N THR A 64 17.82 -2.03 11.83
CA THR A 64 17.66 -1.70 13.25
C THR A 64 17.51 -2.97 14.10
N LEU A 65 16.83 -3.99 13.57
CA LEU A 65 16.66 -5.29 14.21
C LEU A 65 18.00 -6.01 14.40
N ASP A 66 19.02 -5.79 13.58
CA ASP A 66 20.36 -6.38 13.79
C ASP A 66 20.99 -5.99 15.13
N TYR A 67 20.51 -4.89 15.75
CA TYR A 67 20.99 -4.44 17.06
C TYR A 67 20.10 -4.87 18.23
N ALA A 68 18.98 -5.56 17.99
CA ALA A 68 17.97 -5.93 19.00
C ALA A 68 17.58 -7.42 18.91
N ASP A 69 16.89 -7.96 19.92
CA ASP A 69 16.43 -9.36 19.86
C ASP A 69 15.18 -9.49 18.98
N ILE A 70 14.26 -8.52 19.13
CA ILE A 70 13.02 -8.41 18.35
C ILE A 70 12.78 -6.99 17.84
N LEU A 71 11.94 -6.88 16.81
CA LEU A 71 11.36 -5.64 16.29
C LEU A 71 9.85 -5.66 16.54
N ILE A 72 9.31 -4.59 17.13
CA ILE A 72 7.87 -4.36 17.19
C ILE A 72 7.52 -3.32 16.13
N HIS A 73 6.73 -3.73 15.14
CA HIS A 73 6.27 -2.92 14.01
C HIS A 73 4.80 -2.54 14.18
N PHE A 74 4.51 -1.25 14.29
CA PHE A 74 3.15 -0.75 14.55
C PHE A 74 2.40 -0.31 13.28
N GLY A 75 1.07 -0.35 13.33
CA GLY A 75 0.18 0.37 12.41
C GLY A 75 -0.29 -0.41 11.20
N HIS A 76 0.48 -1.39 10.72
CA HIS A 76 0.16 -2.14 9.49
C HIS A 76 -0.17 -3.59 9.79
N THR A 77 -0.98 -4.21 8.93
CA THR A 77 -1.13 -5.66 8.94
C THR A 77 0.13 -6.35 8.38
N PRO A 78 0.46 -7.57 8.85
CA PRO A 78 1.67 -8.25 8.41
C PRO A 78 1.64 -8.56 6.91
N LEU A 79 2.78 -8.35 6.25
CA LEU A 79 2.96 -8.61 4.82
C LEU A 79 3.89 -9.80 4.56
N MET A 80 4.77 -10.09 5.51
CA MET A 80 5.71 -11.20 5.47
C MET A 80 5.93 -11.71 6.89
N ASP A 81 6.23 -12.99 7.02
CA ASP A 81 6.58 -13.57 8.31
C ASP A 81 8.08 -13.38 8.58
N HIS A 82 8.41 -13.04 9.82
CA HIS A 82 9.80 -12.94 10.26
C HIS A 82 9.88 -13.33 11.74
N PRO A 83 10.73 -14.30 12.13
CA PRO A 83 10.71 -14.91 13.47
C PRO A 83 11.03 -13.96 14.61
N ARG A 84 11.67 -12.82 14.30
CA ARG A 84 12.04 -11.77 15.26
C ARG A 84 11.21 -10.49 15.11
N VAL A 85 10.12 -10.50 14.34
CA VAL A 85 9.26 -9.31 14.16
C VAL A 85 7.88 -9.58 14.74
N LEU A 86 7.47 -8.75 15.69
CA LEU A 86 6.11 -8.67 16.18
C LEU A 86 5.41 -7.54 15.42
N VAL A 87 4.34 -7.86 14.70
CA VAL A 87 3.51 -6.87 14.03
C VAL A 87 2.30 -6.56 14.92
N GLU A 88 2.05 -5.27 15.15
CA GLU A 88 0.96 -4.74 15.96
C GLU A 88 0.09 -3.80 15.09
N PRO A 89 -0.93 -4.33 14.40
CA PRO A 89 -1.81 -3.54 13.55
C PRO A 89 -2.66 -2.59 14.39
N ILE A 90 -2.81 -1.34 13.95
CA ILE A 90 -3.75 -0.39 14.57
C ILE A 90 -5.04 -0.41 13.74
N LEU A 91 -6.03 -1.16 14.23
CA LEU A 91 -7.34 -1.33 13.60
C LEU A 91 -8.34 -0.33 14.19
N GLN A 92 -9.28 0.15 13.38
CA GLN A 92 -10.39 0.96 13.89
C GLN A 92 -11.52 0.06 14.38
N PRO A 93 -12.31 0.51 15.38
CA PRO A 93 -13.54 -0.16 15.77
C PRO A 93 -14.45 -0.38 14.56
N GLU A 94 -15.23 -1.45 14.60
CA GLU A 94 -16.21 -1.73 13.56
C GLU A 94 -17.29 -0.64 13.53
N GLN A 95 -17.39 0.04 12.41
CA GLN A 95 -18.40 1.08 12.19
C GLN A 95 -18.74 1.20 10.70
N ILE A 96 -20.02 1.41 10.43
CA ILE A 96 -20.52 1.78 9.10
C ILE A 96 -21.44 3.01 9.22
N PRO A 97 -21.43 3.91 8.24
CA PRO A 97 -22.36 5.04 8.21
C PRO A 97 -23.74 4.57 7.72
N LEU A 98 -24.71 5.48 7.73
CA LEU A 98 -25.97 5.26 7.03
C LEU A 98 -25.72 5.13 5.52
N LEU A 99 -26.48 4.25 4.87
CA LEU A 99 -26.27 3.93 3.45
C LEU A 99 -27.08 4.82 2.48
N ASP A 100 -27.84 5.79 2.98
CA ASP A 100 -28.72 6.63 2.15
C ASP A 100 -28.00 7.31 0.98
N SER A 101 -26.74 7.69 1.18
CA SER A 101 -25.90 8.33 0.16
C SER A 101 -25.33 7.35 -0.86
N VAL A 102 -25.08 6.09 -0.48
CA VAL A 102 -24.40 5.10 -1.31
C VAL A 102 -25.37 4.23 -2.11
N LEU A 103 -26.54 3.92 -1.56
CA LEU A 103 -27.54 3.04 -2.20
C LEU A 103 -27.92 3.51 -3.62
N PRO A 104 -28.13 4.82 -3.90
CA PRO A 104 -28.46 5.28 -5.24
C PRO A 104 -27.31 5.18 -6.26
N LEU A 105 -26.08 5.02 -5.79
CA LEU A 105 -24.87 4.99 -6.63
C LEU A 105 -24.44 3.56 -7.00
N LEU A 106 -24.91 2.55 -6.28
CA LEU A 106 -24.58 1.16 -6.55
C LEU A 106 -25.23 0.69 -7.86
N THR A 107 -24.46 -0.06 -8.66
CA THR A 107 -24.91 -0.59 -9.95
C THR A 107 -24.80 -2.11 -9.96
N GLY A 108 -25.83 -2.79 -10.46
CA GLY A 108 -25.89 -4.26 -10.44
C GLY A 108 -26.38 -4.80 -9.10
N LYS A 109 -26.25 -6.13 -8.92
CA LYS A 109 -26.69 -6.81 -7.68
C LYS A 109 -25.51 -7.31 -6.87
N LYS A 110 -24.43 -7.74 -7.52
CA LYS A 110 -23.25 -8.30 -6.85
C LYS A 110 -22.27 -7.18 -6.53
N ILE A 111 -22.08 -6.88 -5.25
CA ILE A 111 -21.28 -5.73 -4.79
C ILE A 111 -19.99 -6.23 -4.16
N GLY A 112 -18.84 -5.91 -4.76
CA GLY A 112 -17.54 -6.29 -4.23
C GLY A 112 -17.11 -5.32 -3.14
N LEU A 113 -16.97 -5.79 -1.91
CA LEU A 113 -16.60 -4.96 -0.77
C LEU A 113 -15.10 -4.98 -0.56
N ILE A 114 -14.50 -3.79 -0.53
CA ILE A 114 -13.05 -3.62 -0.33
C ILE A 114 -12.76 -2.50 0.67
N SER A 115 -11.62 -2.57 1.34
CA SER A 115 -11.18 -1.57 2.31
C SER A 115 -9.66 -1.59 2.49
N THR A 116 -9.12 -0.61 3.21
CA THR A 116 -7.78 -0.71 3.81
C THR A 116 -7.82 -1.48 5.14
N ALA A 117 -6.65 -1.78 5.71
CA ALA A 117 -6.51 -2.48 6.98
C ALA A 117 -7.37 -1.87 8.11
N GLN A 118 -7.47 -0.54 8.15
CA GLN A 118 -8.14 0.19 9.23
C GLN A 118 -9.63 -0.14 9.33
N HIS A 119 -10.31 -0.34 8.19
CA HIS A 119 -11.76 -0.55 8.14
C HIS A 119 -12.17 -1.92 7.59
N ALA A 120 -11.22 -2.81 7.27
CA ALA A 120 -11.53 -4.13 6.70
C ALA A 120 -12.44 -4.98 7.63
N ASN A 121 -12.29 -4.83 8.95
CA ASN A 121 -13.16 -5.50 9.91
C ASN A 121 -14.61 -5.00 9.89
N SER A 122 -14.89 -3.83 9.31
CA SER A 122 -16.27 -3.31 9.16
C SER A 122 -16.98 -3.85 7.93
N LEU A 123 -16.28 -4.56 7.03
CA LEU A 123 -16.87 -5.10 5.80
C LEU A 123 -17.98 -6.14 6.04
N PRO A 124 -17.88 -7.07 7.01
CA PRO A 124 -18.98 -7.98 7.33
C PRO A 124 -20.25 -7.25 7.76
N LEU A 125 -20.13 -6.22 8.61
CA LEU A 125 -21.26 -5.38 9.03
C LEU A 125 -21.89 -4.64 7.84
N LEU A 126 -21.06 -4.07 6.96
CA LEU A 126 -21.53 -3.45 5.72
C LEU A 126 -22.25 -4.44 4.81
N ALA A 127 -21.77 -5.68 4.72
CA ALA A 127 -22.40 -6.73 3.94
C ALA A 127 -23.80 -7.07 4.48
N GLU A 128 -23.94 -7.24 5.80
CA GLU A 128 -25.24 -7.50 6.43
C GLU A 128 -26.26 -6.40 6.14
N GLU A 129 -25.83 -5.14 6.16
CA GLU A 129 -26.72 -4.02 5.86
C GLU A 129 -27.13 -3.99 4.38
N LEU A 130 -26.18 -4.21 3.46
CA LEU A 130 -26.47 -4.28 2.02
C LEU A 130 -27.44 -5.43 1.65
N ILE A 131 -27.39 -6.56 2.36
CA ILE A 131 -28.33 -7.67 2.17
C ILE A 131 -29.77 -7.23 2.45
N LYS A 132 -30.00 -6.42 3.50
CA LYS A 132 -31.34 -5.89 3.83
C LYS A 132 -31.89 -5.00 2.72
N HIS A 133 -31.02 -4.36 1.95
CA HIS A 133 -31.36 -3.55 0.78
C HIS A 133 -31.41 -4.34 -0.54
N GLY A 134 -31.28 -5.67 -0.50
CA GLY A 134 -31.46 -6.54 -1.67
C GLY A 134 -30.22 -6.73 -2.55
N PHE A 135 -29.04 -6.34 -2.06
CA PHE A 135 -27.76 -6.58 -2.74
C PHE A 135 -27.16 -7.94 -2.35
N SER A 136 -26.20 -8.41 -3.15
CA SER A 136 -25.40 -9.61 -2.92
C SER A 136 -23.93 -9.21 -2.71
N PRO A 137 -23.55 -8.78 -1.50
CA PRO A 137 -22.19 -8.35 -1.20
C PRO A 137 -21.21 -9.54 -1.24
N VAL A 138 -19.98 -9.28 -1.69
CA VAL A 138 -18.90 -10.27 -1.75
C VAL A 138 -17.64 -9.65 -1.17
N ILE A 139 -17.05 -10.34 -0.20
CA ILE A 139 -15.76 -10.01 0.40
C ILE A 139 -14.79 -11.11 -0.03
N ALA A 140 -13.74 -10.75 -0.76
CA ALA A 140 -12.70 -11.71 -1.13
C ALA A 140 -11.93 -12.19 0.12
N PRO A 141 -11.44 -13.44 0.13
CA PRO A 141 -10.67 -13.95 1.25
C PRO A 141 -9.35 -13.19 1.43
N ALA A 142 -8.70 -13.40 2.58
CA ALA A 142 -7.36 -12.90 2.82
C ALA A 142 -6.35 -13.48 1.81
N SER A 143 -5.34 -12.70 1.47
CA SER A 143 -4.22 -13.10 0.62
C SER A 143 -2.88 -12.97 1.37
N PRO A 144 -1.77 -13.58 0.89
CA PRO A 144 -0.47 -13.47 1.55
C PRO A 144 0.00 -12.02 1.81
N ARG A 145 -0.35 -11.08 0.91
CA ARG A 145 0.02 -9.66 1.03
C ARG A 145 -1.04 -8.82 1.74
N THR A 146 -2.27 -9.32 1.83
CA THR A 146 -3.41 -8.66 2.48
C THR A 146 -4.13 -9.63 3.40
N PRO A 147 -3.69 -9.75 4.67
CA PRO A 147 -4.14 -10.81 5.57
C PRO A 147 -5.57 -10.62 6.10
N LEU A 148 -6.24 -9.52 5.78
CA LEU A 148 -7.65 -9.30 6.13
C LEU A 148 -8.55 -9.50 4.89
N PRO A 149 -9.72 -10.17 5.02
CA PRO A 149 -10.69 -10.28 3.93
C PRO A 149 -11.10 -8.91 3.37
N GLY A 150 -11.18 -8.80 2.04
CA GLY A 150 -11.51 -7.56 1.34
C GLY A 150 -10.43 -6.46 1.41
N GLN A 151 -9.28 -6.71 2.07
CA GLN A 151 -8.22 -5.72 2.17
C GLN A 151 -7.52 -5.51 0.82
N VAL A 152 -7.39 -4.25 0.43
CA VAL A 152 -6.56 -3.79 -0.69
C VAL A 152 -5.40 -2.92 -0.18
N LEU A 153 -4.34 -2.82 -0.98
CA LEU A 153 -3.21 -1.92 -0.75
C LEU A 153 -2.94 -1.14 -2.03
N GLY A 154 -2.14 -0.07 -1.93
CA GLY A 154 -1.66 0.66 -3.11
C GLY A 154 -0.75 -0.12 -4.06
N CYS A 155 -0.49 -1.39 -3.77
CA CYS A 155 0.35 -2.27 -4.58
C CYS A 155 -0.29 -3.64 -4.81
N THR A 156 -1.54 -3.87 -4.40
CA THR A 156 -2.28 -5.10 -4.72
C THR A 156 -3.78 -4.86 -4.62
N TYR A 157 -4.47 -5.27 -5.67
CA TYR A 157 -5.91 -5.18 -5.84
C TYR A 157 -6.55 -6.57 -6.02
N THR A 158 -5.85 -7.64 -5.61
CA THR A 158 -6.33 -9.03 -5.70
C THR A 158 -7.73 -9.19 -5.10
N ALA A 159 -7.95 -8.65 -3.89
CA ALA A 159 -9.26 -8.72 -3.23
C ALA A 159 -10.38 -8.10 -4.08
N ALA A 160 -10.10 -7.00 -4.81
CA ALA A 160 -11.07 -6.40 -5.71
C ALA A 160 -11.40 -7.31 -6.91
N ARG A 161 -10.39 -7.94 -7.51
CA ARG A 161 -10.54 -8.84 -8.68
C ARG A 161 -11.33 -10.10 -8.33
N GLU A 162 -11.03 -10.70 -7.18
CA GLU A 162 -11.62 -11.97 -6.75
C GLU A 162 -13.11 -11.85 -6.39
N THR A 163 -13.63 -10.63 -6.16
CA THR A 163 -15.06 -10.44 -5.95
C THR A 163 -15.90 -10.85 -7.17
N GLN A 164 -15.35 -10.70 -8.39
CA GLN A 164 -16.08 -10.87 -9.66
C GLN A 164 -17.44 -10.16 -9.62
N ALA A 165 -17.47 -8.95 -9.06
CA ALA A 165 -18.67 -8.17 -8.80
C ALA A 165 -19.09 -7.32 -9.99
N ASP A 166 -20.33 -6.80 -9.94
CA ASP A 166 -20.85 -5.85 -10.93
C ASP A 166 -20.27 -4.44 -10.69
N CYS A 167 -20.10 -4.08 -9.41
CA CYS A 167 -19.40 -2.87 -8.98
C CYS A 167 -18.67 -3.10 -7.65
N LEU A 168 -17.72 -2.22 -7.34
CA LEU A 168 -16.99 -2.23 -6.09
C LEU A 168 -17.50 -1.13 -5.15
N LEU A 169 -17.59 -1.44 -3.86
CA LEU A 169 -17.80 -0.48 -2.79
C LEU A 169 -16.56 -0.47 -1.90
N TYR A 170 -15.85 0.66 -1.91
CA TYR A 170 -14.70 0.92 -1.07
C TYR A 170 -15.11 1.64 0.21
N LEU A 171 -14.90 1.00 1.36
CA LEU A 171 -15.08 1.62 2.67
C LEU A 171 -13.74 2.19 3.16
N GLY A 172 -13.65 3.50 3.32
CA GLY A 172 -12.46 4.13 3.89
C GLY A 172 -12.32 5.60 3.55
N THR A 173 -11.30 6.22 4.13
CA THR A 173 -10.98 7.61 3.87
C THR A 173 -10.10 7.77 2.61
N GLY A 174 -10.35 8.84 1.86
CA GLY A 174 -9.68 9.13 0.59
C GLY A 174 -10.04 8.13 -0.52
N VAL A 175 -9.62 8.44 -1.76
CA VAL A 175 -10.04 7.68 -2.95
C VAL A 175 -8.91 6.93 -3.65
N PHE A 176 -7.67 7.02 -3.16
CA PHE A 176 -6.50 6.45 -3.85
C PHE A 176 -6.63 4.93 -4.10
N HIS A 177 -6.95 4.15 -3.07
CA HIS A 177 -7.11 2.71 -3.19
C HIS A 177 -8.28 2.36 -4.11
N ALA A 178 -9.37 3.11 -4.02
CA ALA A 178 -10.55 2.94 -4.86
C ALA A 178 -10.27 3.22 -6.34
N ILE A 179 -9.50 4.27 -6.65
CA ILE A 179 -9.02 4.58 -8.01
C ILE A 179 -8.21 3.41 -8.56
N GLY A 180 -7.24 2.93 -7.78
CA GLY A 180 -6.40 1.82 -8.20
C GLY A 180 -7.19 0.53 -8.43
N SER A 181 -8.16 0.24 -7.55
CA SER A 181 -9.08 -0.89 -7.73
C SER A 181 -9.92 -0.75 -8.99
N GLY A 182 -10.42 0.45 -9.31
CA GLY A 182 -11.20 0.69 -10.53
C GLY A 182 -10.36 0.54 -11.80
N ILE A 183 -9.12 1.03 -11.81
CA ILE A 183 -8.19 0.83 -12.93
C ILE A 183 -7.85 -0.65 -13.08
N ALA A 184 -7.55 -1.32 -11.97
CA ALA A 184 -7.23 -2.73 -11.94
C ALA A 184 -8.36 -3.57 -12.55
N THR A 185 -9.58 -3.45 -12.04
CA THR A 185 -10.70 -4.33 -12.38
C THR A 185 -11.50 -3.87 -13.60
N ARG A 186 -11.38 -2.60 -13.99
CA ARG A 186 -12.25 -1.93 -14.97
C ARG A 186 -13.74 -1.93 -14.57
N LEU A 187 -14.02 -2.06 -13.26
CA LEU A 187 -15.36 -1.99 -12.70
C LEU A 187 -15.68 -0.58 -12.17
N PRO A 188 -16.97 -0.16 -12.15
CA PRO A 188 -17.39 1.01 -11.40
C PRO A 188 -17.03 0.85 -9.92
N VAL A 189 -16.50 1.92 -9.31
CA VAL A 189 -16.14 1.93 -7.89
C VAL A 189 -16.83 3.10 -7.20
N ILE A 190 -17.51 2.81 -6.10
CA ILE A 190 -18.10 3.82 -5.21
C ILE A 190 -17.26 3.86 -3.94
N SER A 191 -16.81 5.05 -3.53
CA SER A 191 -16.19 5.25 -2.22
C SER A 191 -17.25 5.62 -1.20
N LEU A 192 -17.14 5.10 0.02
CA LEU A 192 -17.95 5.45 1.18
C LEU A 192 -17.03 5.79 2.36
N ASP A 193 -17.12 7.03 2.83
CA ASP A 193 -16.37 7.47 4.01
C ASP A 193 -17.06 6.96 5.29
N PRO A 194 -16.39 6.18 6.13
CA PRO A 194 -16.99 5.56 7.32
C PRO A 194 -17.30 6.55 8.44
N TYR A 195 -16.83 7.80 8.36
CA TYR A 195 -17.02 8.83 9.37
C TYR A 195 -18.05 9.88 8.95
N THR A 196 -17.97 10.35 7.70
CA THR A 196 -18.89 11.38 7.20
C THR A 196 -20.16 10.81 6.57
N GLY A 197 -20.12 9.54 6.15
CA GLY A 197 -21.18 8.91 5.36
C GLY A 197 -21.28 9.46 3.94
N GLU A 198 -20.31 10.27 3.49
CA GLU A 198 -20.25 10.75 2.12
C GLU A 198 -19.91 9.59 1.18
N ALA A 199 -20.69 9.46 0.11
CA ALA A 199 -20.48 8.47 -0.93
C ALA A 199 -20.29 9.16 -2.29
N GLY A 200 -19.47 8.56 -3.16
CA GLY A 200 -19.18 9.14 -4.47
C GLY A 200 -18.65 8.13 -5.47
N VAL A 201 -18.96 8.36 -6.75
CA VAL A 201 -18.40 7.59 -7.87
C VAL A 201 -16.93 7.98 -8.05
N VAL A 202 -16.07 6.99 -8.15
CA VAL A 202 -14.63 7.19 -8.27
C VAL A 202 -14.23 7.32 -9.75
N GLU A 203 -13.65 8.47 -10.12
CA GLU A 203 -13.18 8.72 -11.48
C GLU A 203 -11.79 8.10 -11.73
N THR A 204 -11.70 7.17 -12.69
CA THR A 204 -10.44 6.51 -13.09
C THR A 204 -9.78 7.13 -14.32
N ASP A 205 -10.57 7.77 -15.19
CA ASP A 205 -10.10 8.38 -16.45
C ASP A 205 -9.07 9.47 -16.23
N ARG A 206 -9.28 10.33 -15.22
CA ARG A 206 -8.38 11.45 -14.95
C ARG A 206 -6.97 10.97 -14.54
N PRO A 207 -6.81 10.02 -13.60
CA PRO A 207 -5.54 9.35 -13.35
C PRO A 207 -4.92 8.73 -14.61
N LEU A 208 -5.68 7.99 -15.42
CA LEU A 208 -5.17 7.36 -16.64
C LEU A 208 -4.65 8.37 -17.66
N ARG A 209 -5.37 9.47 -17.90
CA ARG A 209 -4.92 10.57 -18.78
C ARG A 209 -3.61 11.19 -18.29
N ARG A 210 -3.43 11.32 -16.97
CA ARG A 210 -2.16 11.79 -16.40
C ARG A 210 -1.04 10.80 -16.68
N ARG A 211 -1.28 9.50 -16.52
CA ARG A 211 -0.27 8.46 -16.83
C ARG A 211 0.09 8.44 -18.31
N PHE A 212 -0.88 8.56 -19.20
CA PHE A 212 -0.64 8.72 -20.64
C PHE A 212 0.29 9.91 -20.93
N ALA A 213 0.01 11.08 -20.35
CA ALA A 213 0.86 12.26 -20.54
C ALA A 213 2.31 12.06 -20.02
N VAL A 214 2.49 11.29 -18.94
CA VAL A 214 3.82 10.95 -18.41
C VAL A 214 4.57 10.02 -19.37
N ILE A 215 3.91 9.00 -19.94
CA ILE A 215 4.49 8.13 -20.98
C ILE A 215 4.91 8.97 -22.19
N GLU A 216 4.04 9.84 -22.69
CA GLU A 216 4.34 10.68 -23.86
C GLU A 216 5.53 11.62 -23.60
N LYS A 217 5.63 12.20 -22.40
CA LYS A 217 6.80 12.99 -22.00
C LYS A 217 8.08 12.15 -22.01
N ALA A 218 8.00 10.90 -21.57
CA ALA A 218 9.13 9.97 -21.51
C ALA A 218 9.63 9.51 -22.89
N ARG A 219 8.87 9.68 -23.98
CA ARG A 219 9.31 9.31 -25.34
C ARG A 219 10.57 10.05 -25.81
N SER A 220 10.84 11.21 -25.23
CA SER A 220 12.04 12.00 -25.53
C SER A 220 13.29 11.56 -24.76
N ALA A 221 13.16 10.64 -23.80
CA ALA A 221 14.28 10.14 -23.01
C ALA A 221 15.16 9.18 -23.82
N ASP A 222 16.48 9.40 -23.79
CA ASP A 222 17.48 8.59 -24.47
C ASP A 222 18.15 7.55 -23.56
N ARG A 223 17.95 7.66 -22.24
CA ARG A 223 18.48 6.76 -21.20
C ARG A 223 17.49 6.59 -20.04
N PHE A 224 17.48 5.41 -19.42
CA PHE A 224 16.52 5.05 -18.38
C PHE A 224 17.22 4.49 -17.13
N GLY A 225 16.80 4.95 -15.95
CA GLY A 225 17.19 4.34 -14.67
C GLY A 225 16.08 3.41 -14.17
N ILE A 226 16.35 2.11 -14.06
CA ILE A 226 15.39 1.12 -13.53
C ILE A 226 15.61 1.02 -12.02
N ILE A 227 14.73 1.65 -11.24
CA ILE A 227 14.81 1.77 -9.79
C ILE A 227 14.42 0.44 -9.13
N VAL A 228 15.29 -0.09 -8.27
CA VAL A 228 14.97 -1.17 -7.33
C VAL A 228 15.14 -0.65 -5.90
N SER A 229 14.14 -0.90 -5.05
CA SER A 229 14.21 -0.57 -3.62
C SER A 229 14.80 -1.73 -2.82
N GLN A 230 15.68 -1.42 -1.87
CA GLN A 230 16.21 -2.42 -0.91
C GLN A 230 15.21 -2.78 0.19
N LYS A 231 14.05 -2.09 0.30
CA LYS A 231 13.03 -2.38 1.32
C LYS A 231 12.45 -3.78 1.13
N CYS A 232 12.30 -4.53 2.23
CA CYS A 232 12.04 -5.97 2.22
C CYS A 232 10.80 -6.40 1.41
N GLY A 233 9.74 -5.59 1.37
CA GLY A 233 8.52 -5.87 0.62
C GLY A 233 8.41 -5.14 -0.72
N GLN A 234 9.45 -4.43 -1.18
CA GLN A 234 9.47 -3.64 -2.41
C GLN A 234 10.59 -4.06 -3.38
N ASN A 235 11.51 -4.93 -2.97
CA ASN A 235 12.61 -5.37 -3.82
C ASN A 235 12.10 -6.26 -4.95
N ARG A 236 12.09 -5.72 -6.17
CA ARG A 236 11.75 -6.44 -7.41
C ARG A 236 12.94 -6.52 -8.37
N MET A 237 14.12 -6.92 -7.87
CA MET A 237 15.33 -7.06 -8.69
C MET A 237 15.11 -7.93 -9.93
N LYS A 238 14.44 -9.09 -9.76
CA LYS A 238 14.12 -9.98 -10.88
C LYS A 238 13.33 -9.28 -11.99
N LEU A 239 12.33 -8.47 -11.63
CA LEU A 239 11.57 -7.68 -12.61
C LEU A 239 12.46 -6.63 -13.28
N ALA A 240 13.34 -5.96 -12.52
CA ALA A 240 14.28 -5.01 -13.12
C ALA A 240 15.23 -5.68 -14.13
N GLU A 241 15.72 -6.88 -13.83
CA GLU A 241 16.54 -7.69 -14.75
C GLU A 241 15.76 -8.09 -16.02
N GLU A 242 14.46 -8.37 -15.91
CA GLU A 242 13.57 -8.66 -17.05
C GLU A 242 13.29 -7.42 -17.91
N LEU A 243 13.20 -6.23 -17.29
CA LEU A 243 12.98 -4.96 -17.99
C LEU A 243 14.26 -4.39 -18.62
N LEU A 244 15.43 -4.67 -18.06
CA LEU A 244 16.72 -4.18 -18.54
C LEU A 244 16.94 -4.37 -20.05
N PRO A 245 16.71 -5.56 -20.65
CA PRO A 245 16.88 -5.78 -22.09
C PRO A 245 15.77 -5.16 -22.96
N ILE A 246 14.77 -4.47 -22.39
CA ILE A 246 13.74 -3.78 -23.18
C ILE A 246 14.32 -2.60 -23.95
N HIS A 247 15.28 -1.87 -23.35
CA HIS A 247 15.87 -0.69 -23.94
C HIS A 247 17.41 -0.73 -23.82
N PRO A 248 18.17 -0.47 -24.90
CA PRO A 248 19.63 -0.62 -24.91
C PRO A 248 20.37 0.34 -23.96
N ASN A 249 19.75 1.48 -23.61
CA ASN A 249 20.29 2.47 -22.69
C ASN A 249 19.58 2.48 -21.33
N ALA A 250 19.19 1.32 -20.82
CA ALA A 250 18.66 1.18 -19.47
C ALA A 250 19.75 0.71 -18.50
N GLU A 251 19.70 1.16 -17.24
CA GLU A 251 20.62 0.75 -16.18
C GLU A 251 19.85 0.50 -14.87
N ILE A 252 20.22 -0.52 -14.11
CA ILE A 252 19.59 -0.79 -12.81
C ILE A 252 20.16 0.18 -11.76
N VAL A 253 19.26 0.84 -11.02
CA VAL A 253 19.57 1.77 -9.94
C VAL A 253 19.03 1.21 -8.62
N LEU A 254 19.92 0.78 -7.73
CA LEU A 254 19.56 0.27 -6.42
C LEU A 254 19.55 1.39 -5.37
N LEU A 255 18.42 1.61 -4.70
CA LEU A 255 18.26 2.62 -3.65
C LEU A 255 17.61 2.02 -2.41
N ARG A 256 17.94 2.52 -1.21
CA ARG A 256 17.15 2.21 -0.01
C ARG A 256 15.87 3.02 0.03
N GLU A 257 15.97 4.32 -0.23
CA GLU A 257 14.86 5.26 -0.28
C GLU A 257 14.87 5.99 -1.62
N VAL A 258 13.71 6.03 -2.27
CA VAL A 258 13.54 6.68 -3.58
C VAL A 258 13.07 8.10 -3.33
N THR A 259 13.95 9.08 -3.51
CA THR A 259 13.64 10.51 -3.30
C THR A 259 13.92 11.33 -4.56
N ALA A 260 13.24 12.46 -4.69
CA ALA A 260 13.43 13.39 -5.81
C ALA A 260 14.89 13.85 -5.93
N ASP A 261 15.56 14.11 -4.80
CA ASP A 261 16.96 14.53 -4.77
C ASP A 261 17.91 13.45 -5.29
N GLN A 262 17.69 12.18 -4.93
CA GLN A 262 18.50 11.07 -5.45
C GLN A 262 18.31 10.91 -6.96
N LEU A 263 17.07 10.98 -7.45
CA LEU A 263 16.80 10.92 -8.89
C LEU A 263 17.39 12.12 -9.64
N LEU A 264 17.34 13.32 -9.05
CA LEU A 264 17.96 14.50 -9.65
C LEU A 264 19.49 14.35 -9.75
N ASN A 265 20.14 13.90 -8.67
CA ASN A 265 21.60 13.73 -8.61
C ASN A 265 22.11 12.64 -9.56
N LEU A 266 21.33 11.58 -9.77
CA LEU A 266 21.65 10.51 -10.72
C LEU A 266 21.44 10.94 -12.18
N GLY A 267 20.56 11.90 -12.45
CA GLY A 267 20.50 12.63 -13.72
C GLY A 267 19.94 11.84 -14.91
N PHE A 268 19.19 10.76 -14.70
CA PHE A 268 18.51 10.08 -15.81
C PHE A 268 17.30 10.91 -16.27
N PRO A 269 17.05 11.04 -17.59
CA PRO A 269 15.92 11.80 -18.10
C PRO A 269 14.56 11.10 -17.88
N CYS A 270 14.56 9.81 -17.57
CA CYS A 270 13.40 9.04 -17.18
C CYS A 270 13.81 7.88 -16.25
N TYR A 271 12.92 7.53 -15.33
CA TYR A 271 13.08 6.35 -14.48
C TYR A 271 11.94 5.35 -14.68
N VAL A 272 12.23 4.08 -14.45
CA VAL A 272 11.27 2.97 -14.41
C VAL A 272 11.26 2.42 -12.98
N ASN A 273 10.09 2.37 -12.35
CA ASN A 273 9.94 2.12 -10.93
C ASN A 273 9.60 0.65 -10.65
N CYS A 274 10.61 -0.13 -10.27
CA CYS A 274 10.44 -1.48 -9.73
C CYS A 274 10.37 -1.49 -8.17
N ALA A 275 10.19 -0.33 -7.52
CA ALA A 275 9.98 -0.21 -6.07
C ALA A 275 8.48 -0.17 -5.71
N CYS A 276 8.07 0.71 -4.79
CA CYS A 276 6.66 0.91 -4.43
C CYS A 276 5.86 1.49 -5.62
N PRO A 277 4.79 0.81 -6.10
CA PRO A 277 3.98 1.30 -7.24
C PRO A 277 3.40 2.71 -7.04
N ARG A 278 3.16 3.11 -5.78
CA ARG A 278 2.63 4.43 -5.44
C ARG A 278 3.54 5.59 -5.82
N LEU A 279 4.86 5.37 -5.92
CA LEU A 279 5.81 6.44 -6.26
C LEU A 279 5.51 7.04 -7.64
N GLY A 280 5.29 6.18 -8.64
CA GLY A 280 4.92 6.62 -9.98
C GLY A 280 3.49 7.14 -10.06
N LEU A 281 2.55 6.61 -9.27
CA LEU A 281 1.14 6.97 -9.39
C LEU A 281 0.78 8.24 -8.59
N ASP A 282 1.18 8.31 -7.32
CA ASP A 282 0.84 9.38 -6.38
C ASP A 282 1.88 10.50 -6.38
N ASP A 283 3.16 10.12 -6.36
CA ASP A 283 4.27 11.05 -6.11
C ASP A 283 4.92 11.58 -7.40
N GLN A 284 4.38 11.25 -8.58
CA GLN A 284 4.91 11.75 -9.86
C GLN A 284 5.13 13.27 -9.88
N ILE A 285 4.25 14.04 -9.24
CA ILE A 285 4.34 15.50 -9.18
C ILE A 285 5.57 16.00 -8.40
N ARG A 286 6.10 15.17 -7.50
CA ARG A 286 7.29 15.47 -6.69
C ARG A 286 8.59 15.16 -7.42
N PHE A 287 8.54 14.29 -8.44
CA PHE A 287 9.73 13.90 -9.18
C PHE A 287 10.05 14.89 -10.31
N PRO A 288 11.34 15.21 -10.53
CA PRO A 288 11.76 16.18 -11.54
C PRO A 288 11.58 15.67 -12.98
N VAL A 289 11.50 14.35 -13.14
CA VAL A 289 11.44 13.65 -14.42
C VAL A 289 10.32 12.59 -14.42
N PRO A 290 9.89 12.09 -15.59
CA PRO A 290 8.95 10.98 -15.66
C PRO A 290 9.43 9.77 -14.85
N VAL A 291 8.53 9.21 -14.06
CA VAL A 291 8.73 7.94 -13.34
C VAL A 291 7.64 6.99 -13.82
N LEU A 292 8.02 6.06 -14.68
CA LEU A 292 7.14 5.08 -15.27
C LEU A 292 7.04 3.85 -14.39
N SER A 293 5.89 3.20 -14.41
CA SER A 293 5.74 1.84 -13.92
C SER A 293 6.27 0.82 -14.94
N PRO A 294 6.46 -0.46 -14.57
CA PRO A 294 6.87 -1.50 -15.52
C PRO A 294 5.93 -1.63 -16.73
N PRO A 295 4.59 -1.72 -16.59
CA PRO A 295 3.68 -1.76 -17.75
C PRO A 295 3.75 -0.51 -18.62
N GLU A 296 3.99 0.66 -18.04
CA GLU A 296 4.11 1.90 -18.79
C GLU A 296 5.42 1.98 -19.58
N PHE A 297 6.50 1.40 -19.06
CA PHE A 297 7.76 1.27 -19.78
C PHE A 297 7.64 0.27 -20.95
N GLU A 298 6.87 -0.81 -20.77
CA GLU A 298 6.50 -1.71 -21.88
C GLU A 298 5.72 -0.96 -22.97
N ILE A 299 4.76 -0.11 -22.60
CA ILE A 299 4.00 0.73 -23.55
C ILE A 299 4.94 1.70 -24.28
N LEU A 300 5.82 2.37 -23.53
CA LEU A 300 6.80 3.30 -24.10
C LEU A 300 7.65 2.61 -25.18
N CYS A 301 8.09 1.38 -24.92
CA CYS A 301 8.98 0.61 -25.79
C CYS A 301 8.25 -0.25 -26.83
N GLY A 302 6.92 -0.13 -26.96
CA GLY A 302 6.11 -0.87 -27.93
C GLY A 302 5.99 -2.37 -27.65
N ARG A 303 6.17 -2.81 -26.40
CA ARG A 303 5.92 -4.19 -25.96
C ARG A 303 4.49 -4.44 -25.47
N ARG A 304 3.74 -3.36 -25.22
CA ARG A 304 2.34 -3.37 -24.77
C ARG A 304 1.60 -2.22 -25.45
N GLU A 305 0.34 -2.46 -25.83
CA GLU A 305 -0.52 -1.40 -26.35
C GLU A 305 -1.21 -0.64 -25.20
N TRP A 306 -1.55 0.63 -25.43
CA TRP A 306 -2.22 1.46 -24.40
C TRP A 306 -3.57 0.88 -23.95
N ASP A 307 -4.32 0.26 -24.86
CA ASP A 307 -5.62 -0.36 -24.55
C ASP A 307 -5.49 -1.55 -23.58
N ASP A 308 -4.28 -2.10 -23.46
CA ASP A 308 -3.90 -3.15 -22.52
C ASP A 308 -3.18 -2.59 -21.28
N TYR A 309 -3.40 -1.31 -20.96
CA TYR A 309 -2.84 -0.70 -19.75
C TYR A 309 -3.21 -1.50 -18.50
N GLU A 310 -2.18 -1.78 -17.69
CA GLU A 310 -2.29 -2.40 -16.38
C GLU A 310 -1.68 -1.48 -15.32
N ILE A 311 -2.38 -1.35 -14.19
CA ILE A 311 -1.79 -0.74 -13.00
C ILE A 311 -0.72 -1.66 -12.42
N ASP A 312 0.39 -1.09 -11.95
CA ASP A 312 1.47 -1.85 -11.35
C ASP A 312 1.09 -2.44 -9.99
N GLU A 313 1.37 -3.73 -9.81
CA GLU A 313 1.06 -4.50 -8.61
C GLU A 313 2.26 -5.36 -8.21
N ILE A 314 2.43 -5.55 -6.90
CA ILE A 314 3.37 -6.52 -6.35
C ILE A 314 2.57 -7.78 -6.03
N ARG A 315 2.54 -8.70 -7.00
CA ARG A 315 1.86 -9.99 -6.88
C ARG A 315 2.72 -10.96 -6.06
N SER A 316 2.07 -11.77 -5.22
CA SER A 316 2.68 -12.84 -4.41
C SER A 316 2.97 -14.08 -5.24
#